data_AF-A0A947FVI7-F1
#
_entry.id   AF-A0A947FVI7-F1
#
_cell.length_a   1.000
_cell.length_b   1.000
_cell.length_c   1.000
_cell.angle_alpha   90.00
_cell.angle_beta   90.00
_cell.angle_gamma   90.00
#
_symmetry.space_group_name_H-M   'P 1'
#
loop_
_entity.id
_entity.type
_entity.pdbx_description
1 polymer ?
#
loop_
_entity_poly.entity_id
_entity_poly.type
_entity_poly.pdbx_seq_one_letter_code
_entity_poly.pdbx_strand_id
1 'polypeptide(L)'
;GTAAMTGMMCLAWRRAERLARFSAALSAAVVDVLHGQAAHFDSRIFDAKPHSGSRLAAGWIREDLGVDEHPDPHGGRIQDVYSLRCSPHVIGPVLDGLRFSRQIIEVELNGSSDNPIVDPQEAEPLHGGNFYGGHIAMVADLIKTGVANLGDLADRQLALLNNPNQNRGLPENLVAVDGDARFAHHGFKAMEISASALAAEAAKLTMPASVFSRSTEGHNQDKVSMGTIAVRDCSAILDLVETIHAIHLLAVCQAADLRGIESASPRTRALHDAVRQEVPTNSTDRRMDIDIATVLAMYSAGNLPIGDDQTL
;
A
#
# COMPACT_ATOMS: atom_id res chain seq x y z
N GLY A 1 -28.85 -4.14 11.56
CA GLY A 1 -28.26 -4.06 10.21
C GLY A 1 -26.75 -3.95 10.22
N THR A 2 -26.19 -3.56 9.08
CA THR A 2 -24.75 -3.62 8.77
C THR A 2 -24.04 -2.26 8.74
N ALA A 3 -24.76 -1.17 9.03
CA ALA A 3 -24.27 0.21 8.93
C ALA A 3 -22.87 0.46 9.52
N ALA A 4 -22.56 -0.10 10.69
CA ALA A 4 -21.24 0.08 11.32
C ALA A 4 -20.10 -0.53 10.49
N MET A 5 -20.23 -1.80 10.08
CA MET A 5 -19.20 -2.45 9.26
C MET A 5 -19.12 -1.84 7.87
N THR A 6 -20.25 -1.47 7.25
CA THR A 6 -20.30 -0.84 5.93
C THR A 6 -19.63 0.53 5.95
N GLY A 7 -19.94 1.38 6.93
CA GLY A 7 -19.34 2.72 7.05
C GLY A 7 -17.83 2.67 7.26
N MET A 8 -17.35 1.77 8.13
CA MET A 8 -15.90 1.55 8.30
C MET A 8 -15.25 1.01 7.03
N MET A 9 -15.94 0.12 6.30
CA MET A 9 -15.42 -0.45 5.06
C MET A 9 -15.30 0.61 3.95
N CYS A 10 -16.22 1.57 3.85
CA CYS A 10 -16.08 2.69 2.92
C CYS A 10 -14.79 3.48 3.17
N LEU A 11 -14.47 3.78 4.43
CA LEU A 11 -13.24 4.48 4.81
C LEU A 11 -12.00 3.64 4.50
N ALA A 12 -12.02 2.36 4.87
CA ALA A 12 -10.91 1.45 4.60
C ALA A 12 -10.67 1.23 3.10
N TRP A 13 -11.73 1.13 2.29
CA TRP A 13 -11.63 1.03 0.84
C TRP A 13 -10.93 2.24 0.24
N ARG A 14 -11.32 3.45 0.66
CA ARG A 14 -10.69 4.67 0.17
C ARG A 14 -9.23 4.79 0.60
N ARG A 15 -8.90 4.45 1.85
CA ARG A 15 -7.50 4.38 2.29
C ARG A 15 -6.67 3.37 1.49
N ALA A 16 -7.23 2.19 1.19
CA ALA A 16 -6.55 1.17 0.41
C ALA A 16 -6.30 1.58 -1.06
N GLU A 17 -7.26 2.27 -1.69
CA GLU A 17 -7.09 2.85 -3.04
C GLU A 17 -5.94 3.85 -3.05
N ARG A 18 -5.90 4.76 -2.07
CA ARG A 18 -4.80 5.73 -1.91
C ARG A 18 -3.46 5.05 -1.76
N LEU A 19 -3.43 4.04 -0.90
CA LEU A 19 -2.23 3.32 -0.56
C LEU A 19 -1.69 2.57 -1.79
N ALA A 20 -2.55 2.02 -2.65
CA ALA A 20 -2.12 1.40 -3.89
C ALA A 20 -1.45 2.41 -4.85
N ARG A 21 -1.96 3.64 -4.95
CA ARG A 21 -1.28 4.72 -5.70
C ARG A 21 0.05 5.11 -5.06
N PHE A 22 0.11 5.17 -3.73
CA PHE A 22 1.34 5.46 -3.00
C PHE A 22 2.38 4.35 -3.18
N SER A 23 2.00 3.07 -3.16
CA SER A 23 2.88 1.93 -3.45
C SER A 23 3.47 2.01 -4.85
N ALA A 24 2.70 2.47 -5.84
CA ALA A 24 3.20 2.68 -7.20
C ALA A 24 4.22 3.83 -7.26
N ALA A 25 3.92 4.96 -6.61
CA ALA A 25 4.84 6.10 -6.53
C ALA A 25 6.17 5.73 -5.85
N LEU A 26 6.11 5.00 -4.73
CA LEU A 26 7.32 4.51 -4.07
C LEU A 26 8.07 3.47 -4.90
N SER A 27 7.36 2.57 -5.58
CA SER A 27 8.01 1.60 -6.48
C SER A 27 8.77 2.30 -7.61
N ALA A 28 8.18 3.34 -8.21
CA ALA A 28 8.86 4.17 -9.20
C ALA A 28 10.07 4.88 -8.59
N ALA A 29 9.92 5.51 -7.43
CA ALA A 29 11.01 6.24 -6.79
C ALA A 29 12.17 5.33 -6.35
N VAL A 30 11.90 4.10 -5.92
CA VAL A 30 12.94 3.09 -5.64
C VAL A 30 13.65 2.66 -6.91
N VAL A 31 12.90 2.40 -8.00
CA VAL A 31 13.50 2.11 -9.30
C VAL A 31 14.42 3.26 -9.70
N ASP A 32 13.98 4.51 -9.54
CA ASP A 32 14.77 5.70 -9.86
C ASP A 32 16.07 5.79 -9.05
N VAL A 33 16.02 5.78 -7.71
CA VAL A 33 17.24 5.93 -6.87
C VAL A 33 18.18 4.72 -6.93
N LEU A 34 17.67 3.57 -7.37
CA LEU A 34 18.46 2.38 -7.70
C LEU A 34 18.87 2.35 -9.18
N HIS A 35 18.55 3.33 -10.02
CA HIS A 35 18.83 3.28 -11.46
C HIS A 35 18.33 1.97 -12.12
N GLY A 36 17.17 1.49 -11.67
CA GLY A 36 16.47 0.29 -12.12
C GLY A 36 16.03 0.37 -13.58
N GLN A 37 15.55 -0.76 -14.10
CA GLN A 37 15.20 -0.90 -15.51
C GLN A 37 13.72 -0.56 -15.75
N ALA A 38 13.49 0.60 -16.36
CA ALA A 38 12.15 1.06 -16.72
C ALA A 38 11.47 0.17 -17.78
N ALA A 39 12.24 -0.54 -18.61
CA ALA A 39 11.68 -1.44 -19.64
C ALA A 39 10.85 -2.60 -19.08
N HIS A 40 10.95 -2.92 -17.78
CA HIS A 40 10.03 -3.87 -17.12
C HIS A 40 8.59 -3.39 -17.11
N PHE A 41 8.38 -2.09 -17.29
CA PHE A 41 7.08 -1.45 -17.27
C PHE A 41 6.52 -1.16 -18.67
N ASP A 42 7.14 -1.67 -19.74
CA ASP A 42 6.66 -1.49 -21.13
C ASP A 42 5.19 -1.92 -21.28
N SER A 43 4.36 -1.08 -21.90
CA SER A 43 2.91 -1.33 -22.05
C SER A 43 2.60 -2.67 -22.72
N ARG A 44 3.44 -3.11 -23.68
CA ARG A 44 3.24 -4.37 -24.42
C ARG A 44 3.30 -5.60 -23.52
N ILE A 45 4.10 -5.56 -22.45
CA ILE A 45 4.16 -6.64 -21.45
C ILE A 45 2.80 -6.80 -20.77
N PHE A 46 2.17 -5.67 -20.42
CA PHE A 46 0.87 -5.65 -19.74
C PHE A 46 -0.30 -5.84 -20.69
N ASP A 47 -0.14 -5.58 -21.98
CA ASP A 47 -1.12 -5.95 -23.00
C ASP A 47 -1.11 -7.45 -23.29
N ALA A 48 0.05 -8.11 -23.19
CA ALA A 48 0.15 -9.57 -23.33
C ALA A 48 -0.54 -10.33 -22.19
N LYS A 49 -0.66 -9.72 -21.00
CA LYS A 49 -1.45 -10.25 -19.87
C LYS A 49 -2.37 -9.15 -19.28
N PRO A 50 -3.55 -8.91 -19.90
CA PRO A 50 -4.32 -7.67 -19.78
C PRO A 50 -5.16 -7.51 -18.51
N HIS A 51 -4.59 -7.78 -17.33
CA HIS A 51 -5.26 -7.43 -16.06
C HIS A 51 -5.30 -5.91 -15.88
N SER A 52 -6.49 -5.36 -15.68
CA SER A 52 -6.73 -3.92 -15.59
C SER A 52 -5.91 -3.24 -14.50
N GLY A 53 -5.82 -3.82 -13.31
CA GLY A 53 -5.03 -3.29 -12.22
C GLY A 53 -3.53 -3.31 -12.53
N SER A 54 -3.02 -4.39 -13.13
CA SER A 54 -1.60 -4.47 -13.50
C SER A 54 -1.21 -3.44 -14.56
N ARG A 55 -2.06 -3.23 -15.57
CA ARG A 55 -1.87 -2.17 -16.58
C ARG A 55 -1.85 -0.79 -15.96
N LEU A 56 -2.81 -0.51 -15.07
CA LEU A 56 -2.91 0.78 -14.39
C LEU A 56 -1.66 1.06 -13.53
N ALA A 57 -1.26 0.09 -12.69
CA ALA A 57 -0.08 0.21 -11.85
C ALA A 57 1.21 0.40 -12.68
N ALA A 58 1.36 -0.32 -13.79
CA ALA A 58 2.49 -0.14 -14.70
C ALA A 58 2.47 1.25 -15.37
N GLY A 59 1.29 1.74 -15.74
CA GLY A 59 1.10 3.09 -16.26
C GLY A 59 1.53 4.17 -15.28
N TRP A 60 1.08 4.08 -14.02
CA TRP A 60 1.50 5.00 -12.96
C TRP A 60 3.01 4.97 -12.73
N ILE A 61 3.61 3.77 -12.69
CA ILE A 61 5.07 3.66 -12.48
C ILE A 61 5.84 4.27 -13.67
N ARG A 62 5.40 4.07 -14.93
CA ARG A 62 6.02 4.72 -16.09
C ARG A 62 5.90 6.24 -16.04
N GLU A 63 4.71 6.74 -15.74
CA GLU A 63 4.46 8.18 -15.59
C GLU A 63 5.36 8.78 -14.52
N ASP A 64 5.48 8.12 -13.37
CA ASP A 64 6.30 8.58 -12.26
C ASP A 64 7.80 8.52 -12.58
N LEU A 65 8.25 7.55 -13.39
CA LEU A 65 9.63 7.51 -13.89
C LEU A 65 9.91 8.55 -14.99
N GLY A 66 8.89 9.20 -15.55
CA GLY A 66 9.02 10.14 -16.66
C GLY A 66 9.48 9.48 -17.96
N VAL A 67 9.06 8.23 -18.20
CA VAL A 67 9.42 7.46 -19.40
C VAL A 67 8.21 7.22 -20.30
N ASP A 68 8.47 7.03 -21.59
CA ASP A 68 7.46 6.71 -22.59
C ASP A 68 6.87 5.29 -22.42
N GLU A 69 5.83 4.96 -23.20
CA GLU A 69 5.17 3.65 -23.14
C GLU A 69 6.08 2.46 -23.48
N HIS A 70 7.15 2.70 -24.26
CA HIS A 70 8.15 1.71 -24.65
C HIS A 70 9.55 2.21 -24.24
N PRO A 71 9.90 2.16 -22.94
CA PRO A 71 11.20 2.63 -22.47
C PRO A 71 12.33 1.85 -23.15
N ASP A 72 13.41 2.56 -23.50
CA ASP A 72 14.58 1.92 -24.11
C ASP A 72 15.26 0.96 -23.12
N PRO A 73 15.44 -0.33 -23.46
CA PRO A 73 16.19 -1.26 -22.64
C PRO A 73 17.71 -1.01 -22.75
N HIS A 74 18.23 0.14 -22.31
CA HIS A 74 19.68 0.41 -22.32
C HIS A 74 20.37 0.28 -20.96
N GLY A 75 21.58 -0.29 -20.98
CA GLY A 75 22.71 0.15 -20.13
C GLY A 75 22.96 -0.51 -18.76
N GLY A 76 22.31 -1.63 -18.41
CA GLY A 76 22.48 -2.24 -17.08
C GLY A 76 22.18 -3.73 -16.99
N ARG A 77 21.77 -4.20 -15.82
CA ARG A 77 21.28 -5.58 -15.64
C ARG A 77 20.04 -5.80 -16.53
N ILE A 78 20.00 -6.96 -17.19
CA ILE A 78 18.88 -7.37 -18.04
C ILE A 78 17.58 -7.46 -17.22
N GLN A 79 17.67 -7.90 -15.97
CA GLN A 79 16.52 -8.07 -15.09
C GLN A 79 16.82 -7.58 -13.68
N ASP A 80 15.87 -6.83 -13.13
CA ASP A 80 15.86 -6.46 -11.73
C ASP A 80 15.22 -7.57 -10.89
N VAL A 81 15.49 -7.53 -9.59
CA VAL A 81 14.84 -8.41 -8.61
C VAL A 81 13.33 -8.16 -8.57
N TYR A 82 12.58 -9.13 -8.04
CA TYR A 82 11.12 -9.16 -8.18
C TYR A 82 10.44 -8.01 -7.45
N SER A 83 10.98 -7.53 -6.33
CA SER A 83 10.43 -6.38 -5.63
C SER A 83 10.53 -5.07 -6.42
N LEU A 84 11.28 -5.01 -7.53
CA LEU A 84 11.24 -3.88 -8.48
C LEU A 84 10.43 -4.25 -9.72
N ARG A 85 10.81 -5.36 -10.37
CA ARG A 85 10.22 -5.76 -11.66
C ARG A 85 8.75 -6.14 -11.56
N CYS A 86 8.36 -6.80 -10.47
CA CYS A 86 7.01 -7.34 -10.31
C CYS A 86 6.07 -6.39 -9.57
N SER A 87 6.48 -5.16 -9.24
CA SER A 87 5.64 -4.20 -8.49
C SER A 87 4.24 -4.01 -9.10
N PRO A 88 4.06 -3.83 -10.43
CA PRO A 88 2.73 -3.75 -11.02
C PRO A 88 1.89 -5.02 -10.85
N HIS A 89 2.54 -6.19 -10.82
CA HIS A 89 1.87 -7.48 -10.64
C HIS A 89 1.47 -7.75 -9.18
N VAL A 90 2.04 -7.01 -8.22
CA VAL A 90 1.65 -7.01 -6.81
C VAL A 90 0.56 -5.97 -6.54
N ILE A 91 0.72 -4.75 -7.07
CA ILE A 91 -0.23 -3.66 -6.89
C ILE A 91 -1.53 -3.92 -7.67
N GLY A 92 -1.42 -4.50 -8.87
CA GLY A 92 -2.54 -4.73 -9.77
C GLY A 92 -3.69 -5.56 -9.17
N PRO A 93 -3.44 -6.73 -8.58
CA PRO A 93 -4.48 -7.51 -7.90
C PRO A 93 -5.22 -6.75 -6.80
N VAL A 94 -4.55 -5.83 -6.10
CA VAL A 94 -5.21 -4.97 -5.09
C VAL A 94 -6.17 -4.01 -5.78
N LEU A 95 -5.75 -3.34 -6.85
CA LEU A 95 -6.61 -2.45 -7.64
C LEU A 95 -7.82 -3.19 -8.24
N ASP A 96 -7.62 -4.40 -8.78
CA ASP A 96 -8.71 -5.22 -9.31
C ASP A 96 -9.66 -5.67 -8.18
N GLY A 97 -9.12 -6.04 -7.01
CA GLY A 97 -9.91 -6.37 -5.83
C GLY A 97 -10.71 -5.19 -5.29
N LEU A 98 -10.16 -3.96 -5.34
CA LEU A 98 -10.85 -2.74 -4.93
C LEU A 98 -12.02 -2.43 -5.87
N ARG A 99 -11.84 -2.53 -7.20
CA ARG A 99 -12.93 -2.35 -8.17
C ARG A 99 -14.09 -3.32 -7.93
N PHE A 100 -13.77 -4.59 -7.73
CA PHE A 100 -14.78 -5.59 -7.36
C PHE A 100 -15.47 -5.25 -6.04
N SER A 101 -14.71 -4.89 -5.02
CA SER A 101 -15.24 -4.59 -3.68
C SER A 101 -16.17 -3.38 -3.69
N ARG A 102 -15.87 -2.36 -4.51
CA ARG A 102 -16.66 -1.13 -4.60
C ARG A 102 -18.12 -1.43 -4.94
N GLN A 103 -18.35 -2.30 -5.93
CA GLN A 103 -19.70 -2.69 -6.34
C GLN A 103 -20.50 -3.31 -5.18
N ILE A 104 -19.84 -4.16 -4.38
CA ILE A 104 -20.47 -4.81 -3.23
C ILE A 104 -20.76 -3.80 -2.11
N ILE A 105 -19.80 -2.94 -1.80
CA ILE A 105 -19.93 -1.91 -0.76
C ILE A 105 -21.06 -0.94 -1.12
N GLU A 106 -21.16 -0.50 -2.37
CA GLU A 106 -22.21 0.39 -2.84
C GLU A 106 -23.61 -0.25 -2.76
N VAL A 107 -23.74 -1.54 -3.06
CA VAL A 107 -25.01 -2.27 -2.89
C VAL A 107 -25.40 -2.33 -1.41
N GLU A 108 -24.46 -2.67 -0.52
CA GLU A 108 -24.74 -2.76 0.92
C GLU A 108 -25.10 -1.39 1.51
N LEU A 109 -24.39 -0.33 1.09
CA LEU A 109 -24.60 1.05 1.55
C LEU A 109 -25.99 1.58 1.17
N ASN A 110 -26.48 1.23 -0.01
CA ASN A 110 -27.77 1.68 -0.53
C ASN A 110 -28.91 0.67 -0.29
N GLY A 111 -28.62 -0.46 0.35
CA GLY A 111 -29.57 -1.54 0.64
C GLY A 111 -30.28 -1.37 1.98
N SER A 112 -31.47 -1.98 2.10
CA SER A 112 -32.18 -2.07 3.38
C SER A 112 -31.70 -3.28 4.18
N SER A 113 -30.70 -3.06 5.03
CA SER A 113 -30.08 -4.08 5.89
C SER A 113 -30.81 -4.22 7.25
N ASP A 114 -32.11 -4.49 7.21
CA ASP A 114 -32.95 -4.62 8.42
C ASP A 114 -33.87 -5.85 8.37
N ASN A 115 -34.57 -6.13 9.47
CA ASN A 115 -35.61 -7.16 9.53
C ASN A 115 -36.61 -6.87 10.66
N PRO A 116 -37.93 -6.91 10.40
CA PRO A 116 -38.57 -7.16 9.10
C PRO A 116 -38.43 -5.98 8.13
N ILE A 117 -38.63 -6.24 6.84
CA ILE A 117 -38.78 -5.21 5.81
C ILE A 117 -40.27 -5.04 5.52
N VAL A 118 -40.76 -3.80 5.43
CA VAL A 118 -42.16 -3.55 5.04
C VAL A 118 -42.23 -3.32 3.54
N ASP A 119 -43.05 -4.12 2.84
CA ASP A 119 -43.38 -3.84 1.44
C ASP A 119 -44.23 -2.57 1.37
N PRO A 120 -43.77 -1.50 0.69
CA PRO A 120 -44.53 -0.26 0.61
C PRO A 120 -45.83 -0.37 -0.22
N GLN A 121 -45.97 -1.39 -1.08
CA GLN A 121 -47.16 -1.58 -1.91
C GLN A 121 -48.25 -2.31 -1.14
N GLU A 122 -47.90 -3.42 -0.50
CA GLU A 122 -48.85 -4.30 0.19
C GLU A 122 -48.99 -4.01 1.70
N ALA A 123 -48.14 -3.12 2.24
CA ALA A 123 -48.00 -2.84 3.67
C ALA A 123 -47.75 -4.11 4.52
N GLU A 124 -47.15 -5.13 3.89
CA GLU A 124 -46.88 -6.44 4.50
C GLU A 124 -45.47 -6.47 5.12
N PRO A 125 -45.31 -6.96 6.36
CA PRO A 125 -44.00 -7.22 6.94
C PRO A 125 -43.41 -8.53 6.38
N LEU A 126 -42.27 -8.41 5.70
CA LEU A 126 -41.47 -9.50 5.17
C LEU A 126 -40.33 -9.84 6.13
N HIS A 127 -40.26 -11.12 6.53
CA HIS A 127 -39.21 -11.61 7.44
C HIS A 127 -38.07 -12.26 6.65
N GLY A 128 -36.83 -11.83 6.90
CA GLY A 128 -35.64 -12.29 6.19
C GLY A 128 -34.33 -12.02 6.94
N GLY A 129 -33.22 -12.21 6.24
CA GLY A 129 -31.86 -12.13 6.78
C GLY A 129 -31.04 -10.94 6.30
N ASN A 130 -31.66 -9.85 5.82
CA ASN A 130 -30.96 -8.73 5.18
C ASN A 130 -29.94 -8.02 6.10
N PHE A 131 -30.01 -8.22 7.41
CA PHE A 131 -29.00 -7.74 8.36
C PHE A 131 -27.70 -8.56 8.36
N TYR A 132 -27.62 -9.67 7.61
CA TYR A 132 -26.45 -10.54 7.56
C TYR A 132 -25.30 -9.93 6.73
N GLY A 133 -24.30 -9.37 7.40
CA GLY A 133 -23.17 -8.68 6.75
C GLY A 133 -22.10 -9.58 6.14
N GLY A 134 -22.48 -10.66 5.46
CA GLY A 134 -21.54 -11.59 4.82
C GLY A 134 -20.72 -10.94 3.70
N HIS A 135 -21.36 -10.07 2.91
CA HIS A 135 -20.74 -9.37 1.80
C HIS A 135 -19.61 -8.43 2.26
N ILE A 136 -19.88 -7.62 3.29
CA ILE A 136 -18.86 -6.73 3.88
C ILE A 136 -17.71 -7.51 4.50
N ALA A 137 -18.01 -8.64 5.18
CA ALA A 137 -16.95 -9.50 5.73
C ALA A 137 -16.01 -10.03 4.64
N MET A 138 -16.57 -10.49 3.52
CA MET A 138 -15.82 -11.03 2.39
C MET A 138 -14.90 -9.98 1.75
N VAL A 139 -15.41 -8.77 1.47
CA VAL A 139 -14.57 -7.72 0.85
C VAL A 139 -13.51 -7.20 1.81
N ALA A 140 -13.78 -7.16 3.11
CA ALA A 140 -12.79 -6.79 4.11
C ALA A 140 -11.64 -7.81 4.18
N ASP A 141 -11.95 -9.11 4.17
CA ASP A 141 -10.93 -10.18 4.14
C ASP A 141 -10.11 -10.18 2.84
N LEU A 142 -10.73 -9.82 1.70
CA LEU A 142 -10.03 -9.62 0.43
C LEU A 142 -9.05 -8.44 0.50
N ILE A 143 -9.54 -7.26 0.90
CA ILE A 143 -8.76 -6.02 0.90
C ILE A 143 -7.62 -6.10 1.92
N LYS A 144 -7.88 -6.62 3.13
CA LYS A 144 -6.84 -6.72 4.16
C LYS A 144 -5.65 -7.58 3.71
N THR A 145 -5.92 -8.66 2.98
CA THR A 145 -4.87 -9.52 2.40
C THR A 145 -4.09 -8.79 1.32
N GLY A 146 -4.77 -8.05 0.44
CA GLY A 146 -4.14 -7.24 -0.60
C GLY A 146 -3.24 -6.14 -0.02
N VAL A 147 -3.72 -5.41 0.97
CA VAL A 147 -2.97 -4.34 1.66
C VAL A 147 -1.73 -4.90 2.36
N ALA A 148 -1.84 -6.04 3.05
CA ALA A 148 -0.68 -6.70 3.66
C ALA A 148 0.40 -7.06 2.62
N ASN A 149 0.01 -7.43 1.40
CA ASN A 149 0.94 -7.72 0.30
C ASN A 149 1.69 -6.45 -0.18
N LEU A 150 1.04 -5.29 -0.18
CA LEU A 150 1.70 -4.00 -0.44
C LEU A 150 2.74 -3.68 0.66
N GLY A 151 2.45 -4.02 1.91
CA GLY A 151 3.40 -3.90 3.02
C GLY A 151 4.63 -4.77 2.83
N ASP A 152 4.46 -6.03 2.42
CA ASP A 152 5.58 -6.93 2.11
C ASP A 152 6.42 -6.41 0.93
N LEU A 153 5.79 -5.88 -0.13
CA LEU A 153 6.50 -5.26 -1.24
C LEU A 153 7.37 -4.08 -0.78
N ALA A 154 6.80 -3.17 0.02
CA ALA A 154 7.51 -2.00 0.53
C ALA A 154 8.67 -2.40 1.46
N ASP A 155 8.47 -3.40 2.31
CA ASP A 155 9.54 -3.96 3.16
C ASP A 155 10.68 -4.55 2.31
N ARG A 156 10.36 -5.33 1.27
CA ARG A 156 11.38 -5.87 0.36
C ARG A 156 12.12 -4.78 -0.41
N GLN A 157 11.45 -3.71 -0.82
CA GLN A 157 12.09 -2.58 -1.51
C GLN A 157 12.99 -1.77 -0.57
N LEU A 158 12.58 -1.54 0.67
CA LEU A 158 13.39 -0.92 1.71
C LEU A 158 14.68 -1.71 1.97
N ALA A 159 14.59 -3.03 2.10
CA ALA A 159 15.76 -3.90 2.29
C ALA A 159 16.77 -3.79 1.13
N LEU A 160 16.30 -3.56 -0.11
CA LEU A 160 17.20 -3.33 -1.24
C LEU A 160 18.01 -2.04 -1.09
N LEU A 161 17.44 -0.98 -0.53
CA LEU A 161 18.13 0.30 -0.33
C LEU A 161 19.23 0.18 0.74
N ASN A 162 18.98 -0.59 1.80
CA ASN A 162 19.91 -0.74 2.90
C ASN A 162 21.05 -1.73 2.62
N ASN A 163 20.85 -2.70 1.73
CA ASN A 163 21.84 -3.73 1.44
C ASN A 163 22.86 -3.28 0.37
N PRO A 164 24.15 -3.11 0.70
CA PRO A 164 25.18 -2.65 -0.24
C PRO A 164 25.40 -3.60 -1.43
N ASN A 165 25.01 -4.88 -1.31
CA ASN A 165 25.08 -5.85 -2.39
C ASN A 165 23.96 -5.66 -3.45
N GLN A 166 22.93 -4.89 -3.12
CA GLN A 166 21.71 -4.73 -3.92
C GLN A 166 21.37 -3.27 -4.22
N ASN A 167 21.83 -2.32 -3.40
CA ASN A 167 21.52 -0.89 -3.47
C ASN A 167 22.32 -0.12 -4.53
N ARG A 168 23.19 -0.81 -5.27
CA ARG A 168 23.95 -0.31 -6.43
C ARG A 168 24.89 0.84 -6.10
N GLY A 169 25.66 0.69 -5.02
CA GLY A 169 26.72 1.62 -4.65
C GLY A 169 26.28 2.73 -3.70
N LEU A 170 25.07 2.64 -3.13
CA LEU A 170 24.72 3.43 -1.96
C LEU A 170 25.45 2.88 -0.71
N PRO A 171 25.72 3.70 0.30
CA PRO A 171 26.25 3.24 1.58
C PRO A 171 25.34 2.19 2.26
N GLU A 172 25.94 1.27 3.01
CA GLU A 172 25.20 0.30 3.83
C GLU A 172 24.27 1.04 4.80
N ASN A 173 23.01 0.59 4.90
CA ASN A 173 21.96 1.21 5.73
C ASN A 173 21.76 2.71 5.46
N LEU A 174 22.12 3.20 4.26
CA LEU A 174 21.99 4.61 3.86
C LEU A 174 22.66 5.59 4.83
N VAL A 175 23.77 5.19 5.46
CA VAL A 175 24.58 6.05 6.32
C VAL A 175 25.22 7.15 5.48
N ALA A 176 24.94 8.42 5.83
CA ALA A 176 25.47 9.59 5.12
C ALA A 176 26.90 9.99 5.54
N VAL A 177 27.39 9.44 6.65
CA VAL A 177 28.74 9.74 7.16
C VAL A 177 29.77 8.93 6.39
N ASP A 178 30.82 9.59 5.92
CA ASP A 178 31.95 8.98 5.22
C ASP A 178 33.12 8.63 6.16
N GLY A 179 34.08 7.85 5.63
CA GLY A 179 35.31 7.49 6.34
C GLY A 179 35.07 6.54 7.53
N ASP A 180 36.01 6.51 8.47
CA ASP A 180 35.97 5.59 9.62
C ASP A 180 34.83 5.89 10.60
N ALA A 181 34.33 7.13 10.62
CA ALA A 181 33.22 7.53 11.48
C ALA A 181 31.91 6.80 11.13
N ARG A 182 31.74 6.36 9.88
CA ARG A 182 30.54 5.64 9.42
C ARG A 182 30.23 4.39 10.23
N PHE A 183 31.24 3.71 10.77
CA PHE A 183 31.08 2.48 11.55
C PHE A 183 30.41 2.72 12.91
N ALA A 184 30.34 3.97 13.35
CA ALA A 184 29.62 4.38 14.56
C ALA A 184 28.15 4.77 14.30
N HIS A 185 27.69 4.72 13.04
CA HIS A 185 26.34 5.11 12.64
C HIS A 185 25.55 3.90 12.12
N HIS A 186 24.24 3.92 12.37
CA HIS A 186 23.32 2.87 11.98
C HIS A 186 22.35 3.28 10.86
N GLY A 187 22.18 4.58 10.61
CA GLY A 187 21.35 5.07 9.50
C GLY A 187 19.94 4.49 9.57
N PHE A 188 19.53 3.82 8.49
CA PHE A 188 18.20 3.23 8.32
C PHE A 188 18.09 1.77 8.81
N LYS A 189 19.10 1.22 9.49
CA LYS A 189 19.08 -0.16 10.00
C LYS A 189 17.88 -0.43 10.91
N ALA A 190 17.63 0.46 11.88
CA ALA A 190 16.51 0.31 12.80
C ALA A 190 15.14 0.47 12.10
N MET A 191 15.08 1.34 11.09
CA MET A 191 13.89 1.58 10.29
C MET A 191 13.48 0.33 9.49
N GLU A 192 14.44 -0.38 8.90
CA GLU A 192 14.18 -1.68 8.24
C GLU A 192 13.72 -2.75 9.21
N ILE A 193 14.34 -2.84 10.40
CA ILE A 193 13.88 -3.78 11.45
C ILE A 193 12.43 -3.48 11.83
N SER A 194 12.08 -2.20 12.01
CA SER A 194 10.72 -1.78 12.32
C SER A 194 9.74 -2.10 11.19
N ALA A 195 10.07 -1.74 9.95
CA ALA A 195 9.22 -2.05 8.79
C ALA A 195 8.98 -3.56 8.65
N SER A 196 10.03 -4.37 8.83
CA SER A 196 9.94 -5.83 8.73
C SER A 196 9.04 -6.43 9.82
N ALA A 197 9.14 -5.92 11.05
CA ALA A 197 8.26 -6.33 12.15
C ALA A 197 6.79 -5.97 11.86
N LEU A 198 6.53 -4.75 11.36
CA LEU A 198 5.18 -4.31 10.98
C LEU A 198 4.60 -5.14 9.83
N ALA A 199 5.43 -5.50 8.84
CA ALA A 199 5.03 -6.35 7.72
C ALA A 199 4.63 -7.75 8.21
N ALA A 200 5.40 -8.34 9.13
CA ALA A 200 5.09 -9.62 9.74
C ALA A 200 3.78 -9.58 10.56
N GLU A 201 3.54 -8.48 11.29
CA GLU A 201 2.29 -8.28 12.02
C GLU A 201 1.09 -8.13 11.09
N ALA A 202 1.22 -7.34 10.02
CA ALA A 202 0.18 -7.19 9.00
C ALA A 202 -0.16 -8.54 8.35
N ALA A 203 0.85 -9.34 8.00
CA ALA A 203 0.67 -10.67 7.43
C ALA A 203 -0.03 -11.64 8.41
N LYS A 204 0.30 -11.58 9.70
CA LYS A 204 -0.36 -12.42 10.72
C LYS A 204 -1.86 -12.10 10.85
N LEU A 205 -2.25 -10.85 10.63
CA LEU A 205 -3.63 -10.38 10.74
C LEU A 205 -4.51 -10.70 9.51
N THR A 206 -3.98 -11.35 8.47
CA THR A 206 -4.75 -11.65 7.25
C THR A 206 -5.70 -12.84 7.39
N MET A 207 -5.71 -13.54 8.53
CA MET A 207 -6.60 -14.68 8.77
C MET A 207 -8.07 -14.25 8.55
N PRO A 208 -8.82 -14.87 7.61
CA PRO A 208 -10.15 -14.38 7.23
C PRO A 208 -11.14 -14.48 8.39
N ALA A 209 -11.70 -13.37 8.86
CA ALA A 209 -12.62 -13.39 10.00
C ALA A 209 -13.99 -13.98 9.61
N SER A 210 -14.36 -13.88 8.34
CA SER A 210 -15.65 -14.34 7.78
C SER A 210 -15.97 -15.82 8.00
N VAL A 211 -14.95 -16.66 8.21
CA VAL A 211 -15.13 -18.11 8.44
C VAL A 211 -15.24 -18.49 9.92
N PHE A 212 -15.14 -17.53 10.84
CA PHE A 212 -15.10 -17.79 12.28
C PHE A 212 -16.46 -17.74 12.99
N SER A 213 -17.58 -17.84 12.26
CA SER A 213 -18.94 -17.88 12.83
C SER A 213 -19.01 -18.76 14.08
N ARG A 214 -19.56 -18.23 15.19
CA ARG A 214 -19.83 -18.95 16.45
C ARG A 214 -21.32 -18.82 16.76
N SER A 215 -21.93 -19.93 17.17
CA SER A 215 -23.34 -19.95 17.53
C SER A 215 -23.60 -19.23 18.84
N THR A 216 -24.60 -18.36 18.88
CA THR A 216 -25.04 -17.63 20.07
C THR A 216 -26.57 -17.60 20.16
N GLU A 217 -27.10 -16.95 21.21
CA GLU A 217 -28.55 -16.71 21.39
C GLU A 217 -29.38 -18.01 21.31
N GLY A 218 -29.02 -19.01 22.13
CA GLY A 218 -29.74 -20.29 22.14
C GLY A 218 -29.77 -21.04 20.80
N HIS A 219 -28.79 -20.81 19.92
CA HIS A 219 -28.70 -21.31 18.54
C HIS A 219 -29.62 -20.61 17.52
N ASN A 220 -30.30 -19.53 17.89
CA ASN A 220 -30.99 -18.68 16.91
C ASN A 220 -30.00 -17.89 16.04
N GLN A 221 -28.87 -17.47 16.61
CA GLN A 221 -27.74 -16.87 15.88
C GLN A 221 -26.64 -17.92 15.69
N ASP A 222 -26.95 -19.02 15.05
CA ASP A 222 -26.03 -20.13 14.77
C ASP A 222 -25.01 -19.82 13.66
N LYS A 223 -25.38 -18.94 12.73
CA LYS A 223 -24.54 -18.45 11.63
C LYS A 223 -24.46 -16.92 11.63
N VAL A 224 -23.26 -16.38 11.82
CA VAL A 224 -22.94 -14.94 11.80
C VAL A 224 -21.79 -14.65 10.83
N SER A 225 -21.65 -13.39 10.40
CA SER A 225 -20.66 -13.01 9.37
C SER A 225 -19.29 -12.61 9.91
N MET A 226 -19.19 -12.20 11.17
CA MET A 226 -17.99 -11.58 11.74
C MET A 226 -17.51 -10.30 11.02
N GLY A 227 -18.37 -9.65 10.23
CA GLY A 227 -17.98 -8.53 9.35
C GLY A 227 -17.31 -7.35 10.06
N THR A 228 -17.79 -6.97 11.25
CA THR A 228 -17.15 -5.91 12.05
C THR A 228 -15.72 -6.26 12.47
N ILE A 229 -15.40 -7.53 12.73
CA ILE A 229 -14.04 -7.97 13.03
C ILE A 229 -13.18 -7.88 11.76
N ALA A 230 -13.69 -8.39 10.63
CA ALA A 230 -12.97 -8.36 9.36
C ALA A 230 -12.55 -6.92 8.97
N VAL A 231 -13.47 -5.95 9.10
CA VAL A 231 -13.19 -4.53 8.77
C VAL A 231 -12.22 -3.87 9.75
N ARG A 232 -12.28 -4.25 11.04
CA ARG A 232 -11.30 -3.78 12.04
C ARG A 232 -9.90 -4.33 11.76
N ASP A 233 -9.78 -5.60 11.41
CA ASP A 233 -8.50 -6.19 10.99
C ASP A 233 -7.95 -5.48 9.75
N CYS A 234 -8.82 -5.21 8.77
CA CYS A 234 -8.47 -4.45 7.57
C CYS A 234 -7.94 -3.04 7.91
N SER A 235 -8.60 -2.35 8.84
CA SER A 235 -8.19 -1.01 9.28
C SER A 235 -6.85 -1.04 10.02
N ALA A 236 -6.63 -2.03 10.90
CA ALA A 236 -5.36 -2.21 11.59
C ALA A 236 -4.21 -2.51 10.61
N ILE A 237 -4.45 -3.36 9.62
CA ILE A 237 -3.48 -3.65 8.55
C ILE A 237 -3.15 -2.37 7.75
N LEU A 238 -4.14 -1.53 7.45
CA LEU A 238 -3.88 -0.24 6.79
C LEU A 238 -2.97 0.67 7.62
N ASP A 239 -3.21 0.79 8.93
CA ASP A 239 -2.37 1.61 9.83
C ASP A 239 -0.90 1.12 9.83
N LEU A 240 -0.69 -0.21 9.88
CA LEU A 240 0.63 -0.83 9.82
C LEU A 240 1.31 -0.56 8.47
N VAL A 241 0.61 -0.75 7.36
CA VAL A 241 1.20 -0.65 6.01
C VAL A 241 1.44 0.81 5.60
N GLU A 242 0.59 1.74 5.99
CA GLU A 242 0.85 3.18 5.83
C GLU A 242 2.13 3.60 6.58
N THR A 243 2.36 3.03 7.78
CA THR A 243 3.59 3.27 8.55
C THR A 243 4.82 2.71 7.83
N ILE A 244 4.73 1.51 7.25
CA ILE A 244 5.81 0.94 6.42
C ILE A 244 6.09 1.85 5.21
N HIS A 245 5.06 2.39 4.56
CA HIS A 245 5.24 3.29 3.41
C HIS A 245 5.87 4.62 3.81
N ALA A 246 5.56 5.15 5.00
CA ALA A 246 6.23 6.34 5.53
C ALA A 246 7.72 6.10 5.78
N ILE A 247 8.07 4.97 6.40
CA ILE A 247 9.46 4.53 6.58
C ILE A 247 10.17 4.40 5.23
N HIS A 248 9.50 3.77 4.28
CA HIS A 248 10.04 3.52 2.95
C HIS A 248 10.27 4.82 2.17
N LEU A 249 9.35 5.78 2.23
CA LEU A 249 9.52 7.11 1.64
C LEU A 249 10.73 7.85 2.23
N LEU A 250 10.92 7.79 3.55
CA LEU A 250 12.09 8.39 4.20
C LEU A 250 13.41 7.79 3.69
N ALA A 251 13.44 6.47 3.48
CA ALA A 251 14.61 5.78 2.95
C ALA A 251 14.87 6.13 1.48
N VAL A 252 13.83 6.24 0.67
CA VAL A 252 13.93 6.72 -0.73
C VAL A 252 14.49 8.14 -0.78
N CYS A 253 14.01 9.05 0.07
CA CYS A 253 14.50 10.42 0.13
C CYS A 253 15.98 10.46 0.56
N GLN A 254 16.36 9.65 1.55
CA GLN A 254 17.77 9.51 1.94
C GLN A 254 18.63 8.96 0.80
N ALA A 255 18.15 7.95 0.08
CA ALA A 255 18.87 7.41 -1.07
C ALA A 255 19.04 8.46 -2.18
N ALA A 256 18.03 9.29 -2.42
CA ALA A 256 18.11 10.41 -3.38
C ALA A 256 19.15 11.46 -2.95
N ASP A 257 19.22 11.81 -1.66
CA ASP A 257 20.26 12.70 -1.13
C ASP A 257 21.66 12.14 -1.41
N LEU A 258 21.88 10.85 -1.14
CA LEU A 258 23.17 10.18 -1.28
C LEU A 258 23.59 9.95 -2.73
N ARG A 259 22.62 9.84 -3.66
CA ARG A 259 22.89 9.82 -5.11
C ARG A 259 23.20 11.21 -5.65
N GLY A 260 22.70 12.25 -4.99
CA GLY A 260 22.58 13.59 -5.53
C GLY A 260 21.23 13.76 -6.21
N ILE A 261 20.39 14.62 -5.63
CA ILE A 261 19.02 14.87 -6.05
C ILE A 261 18.89 15.27 -7.53
N GLU A 262 19.93 15.88 -8.10
CA GLU A 262 19.98 16.29 -9.50
C GLU A 262 19.80 15.15 -10.50
N SER A 263 20.13 13.93 -10.10
CA SER A 263 19.97 12.73 -10.92
C SER A 263 18.56 12.12 -10.87
N ALA A 264 17.72 12.52 -9.91
CA ALA A 264 16.39 11.96 -9.73
C ALA A 264 15.39 12.48 -10.77
N SER A 265 14.45 11.61 -11.15
CA SER A 265 13.30 11.95 -11.99
C SER A 265 12.47 13.08 -11.36
N PRO A 266 11.69 13.84 -12.16
CA PRO A 266 10.88 14.94 -11.65
C PRO A 266 9.91 14.56 -10.52
N ARG A 267 9.32 13.34 -10.57
CA ARG A 267 8.36 12.89 -9.56
C ARG A 267 9.03 12.41 -8.29
N THR A 268 10.13 11.68 -8.37
CA THR A 268 10.96 11.36 -7.19
C THR A 268 11.44 12.63 -6.51
N ARG A 269 11.86 13.62 -7.28
CA ARG A 269 12.27 14.93 -6.75
C ARG A 269 11.14 15.67 -6.07
N ALA A 270 9.94 15.68 -6.65
CA ALA A 270 8.77 16.30 -6.01
C ALA A 270 8.43 15.64 -4.67
N LEU A 271 8.47 14.30 -4.59
CA LEU A 271 8.27 13.57 -3.33
C LEU A 271 9.36 13.92 -2.30
N HIS A 272 10.62 13.91 -2.74
CA HIS A 272 11.77 14.27 -1.93
C HIS A 272 11.65 15.69 -1.37
N ASP A 273 11.37 16.67 -2.23
CA ASP A 273 11.32 18.08 -1.85
C ASP A 273 10.17 18.35 -0.86
N ALA A 274 9.01 17.72 -1.07
CA ALA A 274 7.91 17.78 -0.12
C ALA A 274 8.32 17.25 1.26
N VAL A 275 9.00 16.09 1.32
CA VAL A 275 9.48 15.51 2.58
C VAL A 275 10.56 16.38 3.21
N ARG A 276 11.51 16.92 2.43
CA ARG A 276 12.64 17.71 2.95
C ARG A 276 12.24 19.08 3.48
N GLN A 277 11.07 19.59 3.13
CA GLN A 277 10.50 20.78 3.78
C GLN A 277 10.21 20.57 5.27
N GLU A 278 9.88 19.34 5.67
CA GLU A 278 9.45 19.02 7.03
C GLU A 278 10.43 18.10 7.77
N VAL A 279 11.15 17.24 7.04
CA VAL A 279 12.03 16.20 7.59
C VAL A 279 13.44 16.32 6.99
N PRO A 280 14.46 16.70 7.77
CA PRO A 280 15.82 16.84 7.27
C PRO A 280 16.46 15.49 6.89
N THR A 281 17.49 15.52 6.04
CA THR A 281 18.35 14.37 5.74
C THR A 281 18.88 13.73 7.03
N ASN A 282 19.05 12.40 7.04
CA ASN A 282 19.69 11.70 8.15
C ASN A 282 21.21 11.75 8.01
N SER A 283 21.79 12.91 8.36
CA SER A 283 23.23 13.15 8.34
C SER A 283 23.98 12.45 9.48
N THR A 284 23.35 12.35 10.65
CA THR A 284 23.82 11.59 11.81
C THR A 284 22.63 10.94 12.50
N ASP A 285 22.86 9.78 13.13
CA ASP A 285 21.82 9.02 13.83
C ASP A 285 20.99 9.90 14.78
N ARG A 286 19.67 9.76 14.66
CA ARG A 286 18.67 10.38 15.53
C ARG A 286 17.48 9.44 15.67
N ARG A 287 16.59 9.78 16.60
CA ARG A 287 15.28 9.11 16.67
C ARG A 287 14.45 9.47 15.43
N MET A 288 13.91 8.46 14.76
CA MET A 288 13.17 8.60 13.49
C MET A 288 11.66 8.37 13.64
N ASP A 289 11.18 8.09 14.85
CA ASP A 289 9.74 7.97 15.15
C ASP A 289 8.98 9.28 14.88
N ILE A 290 9.63 10.43 15.13
CA ILE A 290 9.08 11.75 14.83
C ILE A 290 8.98 11.97 13.32
N ASP A 291 9.99 11.54 12.57
CA ASP A 291 10.03 11.65 11.12
C ASP A 291 8.93 10.79 10.48
N ILE A 292 8.72 9.57 10.97
CA ILE A 292 7.62 8.69 10.56
C ILE A 292 6.27 9.36 10.80
N ALA A 293 6.04 9.86 12.02
CA ALA A 293 4.78 10.52 12.38
C ALA A 293 4.51 11.76 11.50
N THR A 294 5.56 12.51 11.16
CA THR A 294 5.47 13.68 10.27
C THR A 294 5.04 13.27 8.87
N VAL A 295 5.68 12.26 8.28
CA VAL A 295 5.31 11.75 6.94
C VAL A 295 3.90 11.17 6.94
N LEU A 296 3.48 10.46 7.99
CA LEU A 296 2.11 9.95 8.14
C LEU A 296 1.08 11.08 8.21
N ALA A 297 1.39 12.19 8.88
CA ALA A 297 0.53 13.36 8.94
C ALA A 297 0.43 14.03 7.55
N MET A 298 1.54 14.18 6.84
CA MET A 298 1.56 14.70 5.47
C MET A 298 0.77 13.81 4.51
N TYR A 299 0.95 12.49 4.61
CA TYR A 299 0.15 11.52 3.87
C TYR A 299 -1.32 11.73 4.21
N SER A 300 -1.73 11.62 5.47
CA SER A 300 -3.14 11.77 5.88
C SER A 300 -3.78 13.08 5.40
N ALA A 301 -3.03 14.19 5.41
CA ALA A 301 -3.51 15.51 4.98
C ALA A 301 -3.64 15.71 3.46
N GLY A 302 -3.07 14.81 2.63
CA GLY A 302 -3.07 15.01 1.18
C GLY A 302 -1.88 15.79 0.65
N ASN A 303 -0.85 16.02 1.45
CA ASN A 303 0.25 16.94 1.14
C ASN A 303 1.45 16.27 0.42
N LEU A 304 1.42 14.96 0.23
CA LEU A 304 2.46 14.26 -0.53
C LEU A 304 2.07 14.18 -2.02
N PRO A 305 2.97 14.57 -2.95
CA PRO A 305 2.70 14.55 -4.39
C PRO A 305 2.81 13.12 -4.97
N ILE A 306 1.97 12.20 -4.49
CA ILE A 306 1.94 10.79 -4.90
C ILE A 306 1.13 10.55 -6.18
N GLY A 307 0.68 11.61 -6.86
CA GLY A 307 -0.20 11.57 -8.02
C GLY A 307 -1.69 11.54 -7.67
N ASP A 308 -2.54 11.80 -8.66
CA ASP A 308 -3.99 11.83 -8.46
C ASP A 308 -4.55 10.44 -8.22
N ASP A 309 -5.57 10.36 -7.37
CA ASP A 309 -6.47 9.20 -7.31
C ASP A 309 -7.28 9.18 -8.62
N GLN A 310 -6.79 8.50 -9.65
CA GLN A 310 -7.67 8.12 -10.75
C GLN A 310 -8.70 7.16 -10.15
N THR A 311 -9.89 7.69 -9.86
CA THR A 311 -10.91 7.00 -9.08
C THR A 311 -11.24 5.67 -9.75
N LEU A 312 -11.03 4.55 -9.03
CA LEU A 312 -11.26 3.19 -9.51
C LEU A 312 -12.73 2.88 -9.78
#